data_AF-A0A538GDE0-F1
#
_entry.id   AF-A0A538GDE0-F1
#
_cell.length_a   1.000
_cell.length_b   1.000
_cell.length_c   1.000
_cell.angle_alpha   90.00
_cell.angle_beta   90.00
_cell.angle_gamma   90.00
#
_symmetry.space_group_name_H-M   'P 1'
#
loop_
_entity.id
_entity.type
_entity.pdbx_description
1 polymer ?
#
loop_
_entity_poly.entity_id
_entity_poly.type
_entity_poly.pdbx_seq_one_letter_code
_entity_poly.pdbx_strand_id
1 'polypeptide(L)'
;MLATNSLSRILTRCGPRIDERLVAALARLDDPTLPIAETNRRLGVVAEGLGLIRPSYQQVRVIVHELRSEKRSSRLGETLLEVAYGMRTREQILRVLEGS
;
A
#
# COMPACT_ATOMS: atom_id res chain seq x y z
N MET A 1 12.70 -7.80 -1.33
CA MET A 1 11.98 -8.65 -0.35
C MET A 1 11.91 -8.07 1.07
N LEU A 2 12.36 -6.83 1.33
CA LEU A 2 12.43 -6.26 2.69
C LEU A 2 11.16 -5.54 3.18
N ALA A 3 10.27 -5.09 2.29
CA ALA A 3 9.11 -4.27 2.68
C ALA A 3 8.00 -5.06 3.41
N THR A 4 7.86 -6.36 3.13
CA THR A 4 6.71 -7.16 3.59
C THR A 4 6.69 -7.38 5.11
N ASN A 5 7.85 -7.38 5.76
CA ASN A 5 7.98 -7.68 7.19
C ASN A 5 7.57 -6.48 8.08
N SER A 6 7.63 -5.26 7.56
CA SER A 6 7.13 -4.07 8.27
C SER A 6 5.60 -3.96 8.19
N LEU A 7 5.02 -4.31 7.04
CA LEU A 7 3.57 -4.20 6.82
C LEU A 7 2.74 -5.18 7.67
N SER A 8 3.27 -6.39 7.94
CA SER A 8 2.62 -7.35 8.85
C SER A 8 2.62 -6.88 10.32
N ARG A 9 3.52 -5.95 10.68
CA ARG A 9 3.69 -5.40 12.04
C ARG A 9 2.73 -4.25 12.36
N ILE A 10 2.01 -3.72 11.35
CA ILE A 10 1.05 -2.62 11.52
C ILE A 10 -0.18 -3.06 12.34
N LEU A 11 -0.50 -4.35 12.31
CA LEU A 11 -1.59 -4.90 13.10
C LEU A 11 -1.25 -4.87 14.59
N THR A 12 -2.26 -4.63 15.43
CA THR A 12 -2.11 -4.60 16.89
C THR A 12 -1.32 -5.81 17.39
N ARG A 13 -0.39 -5.58 18.33
CA ARG A 13 0.54 -6.62 18.83
C ARG A 13 -0.14 -7.89 19.37
N CYS A 14 -1.39 -7.77 19.83
CA CYS A 14 -2.20 -8.87 20.37
C CYS A 14 -3.24 -9.44 19.39
N GLY A 15 -3.28 -8.97 18.13
CA GLY A 15 -4.19 -9.47 17.10
C GLY A 15 -3.56 -10.57 16.23
N PRO A 16 -4.36 -11.39 15.53
CA PRO A 16 -3.83 -12.37 14.59
C PRO A 16 -3.04 -11.66 13.49
N ARG A 17 -1.78 -12.06 13.30
CA ARG A 17 -0.92 -11.53 12.25
C ARG A 17 -1.38 -12.10 10.91
N ILE A 18 -1.48 -11.25 9.89
CA ILE A 18 -1.72 -11.72 8.53
C ILE A 18 -0.44 -12.42 8.04
N ASP A 19 -0.62 -13.57 7.41
CA ASP A 19 0.45 -14.32 6.76
C ASP A 19 1.19 -13.44 5.74
N GLU A 20 2.52 -13.49 5.75
CA GLU A 20 3.37 -12.66 4.89
C GLU A 20 3.09 -12.83 3.39
N ARG A 21 2.63 -14.03 2.98
CA ARG A 21 2.26 -14.31 1.59
C ARG A 21 1.02 -13.53 1.18
N LEU A 22 0.07 -13.37 2.10
CA LEU A 22 -1.12 -12.56 1.89
C LEU A 22 -0.79 -11.07 1.89
N VAL A 23 0.14 -10.61 2.71
CA VAL A 23 0.62 -9.22 2.66
C VAL A 23 1.31 -8.93 1.31
N ALA A 24 2.14 -9.85 0.82
CA ALA A 24 2.78 -9.73 -0.48
C ALA A 24 1.75 -9.75 -1.63
N ALA A 25 0.75 -10.63 -1.55
CA ALA A 25 -0.34 -10.67 -2.51
C ALA A 25 -1.15 -9.36 -2.48
N LEU A 26 -1.43 -8.82 -1.30
CA LEU A 26 -2.14 -7.55 -1.13
C LEU A 26 -1.40 -6.39 -1.78
N ALA A 27 -0.07 -6.31 -1.62
CA ALA A 27 0.74 -5.28 -2.27
C ALA A 27 0.72 -5.35 -3.80
N ARG A 28 0.56 -6.56 -4.37
CA ARG A 28 0.44 -6.79 -5.83
C ARG A 28 -0.97 -6.52 -6.35
N LEU A 29 -1.99 -6.82 -5.54
CA LEU A 29 -3.40 -6.66 -5.90
C LEU A 29 -3.91 -5.24 -5.69
N ASP A 30 -3.25 -4.43 -4.86
CA ASP A 30 -3.67 -3.06 -4.58
C ASP A 30 -3.54 -2.17 -5.82
N ASP A 31 -4.69 -1.83 -6.38
CA ASP A 31 -4.88 -0.80 -7.37
C ASP A 31 -5.53 0.43 -6.69
N PRO A 32 -4.86 1.60 -6.67
CA PRO A 32 -5.38 2.79 -6.02
C PRO A 32 -6.70 3.30 -6.63
N THR A 33 -7.00 2.94 -7.88
CA THR A 33 -8.25 3.33 -8.57
C THR A 33 -9.44 2.48 -8.16
N LEU A 34 -9.21 1.33 -7.53
CA LEU A 34 -10.26 0.42 -7.09
C LEU A 34 -10.60 0.62 -5.60
N PRO A 35 -11.87 0.40 -5.22
CA PRO A 35 -12.27 0.37 -3.82
C PRO A 35 -11.56 -0.75 -3.05
N ILE A 36 -11.20 -0.51 -1.79
CA ILE A 36 -10.54 -1.51 -0.91
C ILE A 36 -11.36 -2.80 -0.79
N ALA A 37 -12.69 -2.73 -0.89
CA ALA A 37 -13.57 -3.88 -0.91
C ALA A 37 -13.28 -4.85 -2.07
N GLU A 38 -12.90 -4.32 -3.24
CA GLU A 38 -12.51 -5.14 -4.39
C GLU A 38 -11.17 -5.84 -4.15
N THR A 39 -10.19 -5.12 -3.59
CA THR A 39 -8.92 -5.71 -3.15
C THR A 39 -9.14 -6.83 -2.12
N ASN A 40 -10.05 -6.63 -1.16
CA ASN A 40 -10.43 -7.63 -0.15
C ASN A 40 -11.14 -8.86 -0.76
N ARG A 41 -11.93 -8.68 -1.82
CA ARG A 41 -12.51 -9.81 -2.57
C ARG A 41 -11.44 -10.65 -3.24
N ARG A 42 -10.54 -10.01 -3.99
CA ARG A 42 -9.43 -10.68 -4.70
C ARG A 42 -8.47 -11.38 -3.74
N LEU A 43 -8.14 -10.74 -2.61
CA LEU A 43 -7.29 -11.35 -1.58
C LEU A 43 -7.94 -12.60 -0.98
N GLY A 44 -9.27 -12.63 -0.86
CA GLY A 44 -10.02 -13.80 -0.41
C GLY A 44 -9.79 -15.03 -1.29
N VAL A 45 -9.83 -14.84 -2.62
CA VAL A 45 -9.55 -15.90 -3.60
C VAL A 45 -8.12 -16.41 -3.46
N VAL A 46 -7.16 -15.50 -3.22
CA VAL A 46 -5.75 -15.89 -2.98
C VAL A 46 -5.59 -16.67 -1.68
N ALA A 47 -6.27 -16.27 -0.60
CA ALA A 47 -6.22 -16.98 0.66
C ALA A 47 -6.78 -18.40 0.53
N GLU A 48 -7.90 -18.56 -0.18
CA GLU A 48 -8.49 -19.86 -0.48
C GLU A 48 -7.54 -20.73 -1.30
N GLY A 49 -6.96 -20.20 -2.38
CA GLY A 49 -6.00 -20.95 -3.21
C GLY A 49 -4.72 -21.35 -2.47
N LEU A 50 -4.37 -20.64 -1.38
CA LEU A 50 -3.21 -20.95 -0.53
C LEU A 50 -3.57 -21.78 0.71
N GLY A 51 -4.85 -22.09 0.94
CA GLY A 51 -5.31 -22.76 2.16
C GLY A 51 -5.10 -21.93 3.44
N LEU A 52 -5.04 -20.60 3.32
CA LEU A 52 -4.81 -19.67 4.43
C LEU A 52 -6.12 -19.09 4.95
N ILE A 53 -6.13 -18.70 6.22
CA ILE A 53 -7.26 -18.01 6.82
C ILE A 53 -7.44 -16.66 6.14
N ARG A 54 -8.67 -16.40 5.68
CA ARG A 54 -9.02 -15.13 5.06
C ARG A 54 -8.87 -13.99 6.08
N PRO A 55 -8.11 -12.93 5.76
CA PRO A 55 -7.98 -11.77 6.64
C PRO A 55 -9.32 -11.04 6.83
N SER A 56 -9.49 -10.39 7.98
CA SER A 56 -10.63 -9.49 8.17
C SER A 56 -10.49 -8.23 7.29
N TYR A 57 -11.63 -7.68 6.87
CA TYR A 57 -11.65 -6.44 6.10
C TYR A 57 -10.92 -5.28 6.79
N GLN A 58 -11.02 -5.18 8.12
CA GLN A 58 -10.32 -4.16 8.90
C GLN A 58 -8.79 -4.27 8.77
N GLN A 59 -8.25 -5.49 8.88
CA GLN A 59 -6.81 -5.70 8.71
C GLN A 59 -6.35 -5.38 7.29
N VAL A 60 -7.13 -5.79 6.27
CA VAL A 60 -6.84 -5.43 4.86
C VAL A 60 -6.86 -3.92 4.67
N ARG A 61 -7.87 -3.23 5.20
CA ARG A 61 -8.00 -1.78 5.07
C ARG A 61 -6.80 -1.04 5.67
N VAL A 62 -6.37 -1.44 6.87
CA VAL A 62 -5.21 -0.84 7.54
C VAL A 62 -3.94 -0.99 6.69
N ILE A 63 -3.67 -2.19 6.18
CA ILE A 63 -2.46 -2.43 5.38
C ILE A 63 -2.53 -1.70 4.03
N VAL A 64 -3.68 -1.66 3.37
CA VAL A 64 -3.84 -0.92 2.10
C VAL A 64 -3.63 0.58 2.30
N HIS A 65 -4.14 1.16 3.39
CA HIS A 65 -3.88 2.57 3.68
C HIS A 65 -2.40 2.86 3.85
N GLU A 66 -1.66 1.98 4.53
CA GLU A 66 -0.22 2.17 4.70
C GLU A 66 0.55 1.97 3.39
N LEU A 67 0.23 0.93 2.63
CA LEU A 67 0.83 0.74 1.29
C LEU A 67 0.65 1.98 0.40
N ARG A 68 -0.53 2.61 0.46
CA ARG A 68 -0.80 3.84 -0.29
C ARG A 68 -0.14 5.07 0.35
N SER A 69 0.05 5.12 1.66
CA SER A 69 0.76 6.22 2.35
C SER A 69 2.25 6.20 2.00
N GLU A 70 2.89 5.03 2.05
CA GLU A 70 4.30 4.82 1.69
C GLU A 70 4.57 5.19 0.22
N LYS A 71 3.71 4.73 -0.70
CA LYS A 71 3.82 5.07 -2.14
C LYS A 71 3.71 6.59 -2.37
N ARG A 72 2.81 7.29 -1.67
CA ARG A 72 2.70 8.76 -1.76
C ARG A 72 3.96 9.44 -1.23
N SER A 73 4.45 9.04 -0.07
CA SER A 73 5.67 9.61 0.53
C SER A 73 6.91 9.41 -0.35
N SER A 74 7.07 8.22 -0.96
CA SER A 74 8.17 7.95 -1.90
C SER A 74 8.10 8.85 -3.13
N ARG A 75 6.90 9.03 -3.71
CA ARG A 75 6.69 9.88 -4.89
C ARG A 75 6.94 11.36 -4.58
N LEU A 76 6.58 11.82 -3.38
CA LEU A 76 6.89 13.17 -2.91
C LEU A 76 8.40 13.39 -2.79
N GLY A 77 9.12 12.43 -2.20
CA GLY A 77 10.58 12.49 -2.09
C GLY A 77 11.29 12.52 -3.45
N GLU A 78 10.87 11.68 -4.40
CA GLU A 78 11.39 11.68 -5.77
C GLU A 78 11.14 13.02 -6.47
N THR A 79 9.93 13.57 -6.34
CA THR A 79 9.58 14.88 -6.92
C THR A 79 10.43 16.01 -6.31
N LEU A 80 10.68 15.98 -5.00
CA LEU A 80 11.55 16.97 -4.33
C LEU A 80 13.01 16.85 -4.78
N LEU A 81 13.50 15.63 -4.99
CA LEU A 81 14.84 15.40 -5.55
C LEU A 81 14.95 15.91 -6.98
N GLU A 82 13.97 15.64 -7.85
CA GLU A 82 13.93 16.18 -9.23
C GLU A 82 14.03 17.72 -9.25
N VAL A 83 13.41 18.41 -8.29
CA VAL A 83 13.54 19.88 -8.17
C VAL A 83 14.89 20.31 -7.62
N ALA A 84 15.41 19.64 -6.59
CA ALA A 84 16.72 19.96 -6.03
C ALA A 84 17.84 19.82 -7.08
N TYR A 85 17.71 18.87 -8.00
CA TYR A 85 18.63 18.68 -9.13
C TYR A 85 18.28 19.49 -10.39
N GLY A 86 17.25 20.34 -10.34
CA GLY A 86 16.86 21.20 -11.47
C GLY A 86 16.25 20.44 -12.66
N MET A 87 15.85 19.18 -12.48
CA MET A 87 15.18 18.36 -13.48
C MET A 87 13.68 18.71 -13.62
N ARG A 88 13.11 19.44 -12.66
CA ARG A 88 11.78 20.07 -12.72
C ARG A 88 11.80 21.49 -12.17
N THR A 89 10.98 22.37 -12.74
CA THR A 89 10.82 23.76 -12.29
C THR A 89 9.74 23.87 -11.20
N ARG A 90 9.85 24.88 -10.32
CA ARG A 90 8.97 25.10 -9.15
C ARG A 90 7.48 25.14 -9.51
N GLU A 91 7.15 25.65 -10.69
CA GLU A 91 5.78 25.78 -11.20
C GLU A 91 5.11 24.42 -11.45
N GLN A 92 5.88 23.36 -11.72
CA GLN A 92 5.36 22.02 -11.97
C GLN A 92 4.93 21.31 -10.67
N ILE A 93 5.47 21.69 -9.50
CA ILE A 93 5.03 21.18 -8.20
C ILE A 93 3.67 21.77 -7.82
N LEU A 94 3.46 23.07 -8.03
CA LEU A 94 2.20 23.73 -7.70
C LEU A 94 1.02 23.03 -8.39
N ARG A 95 1.20 22.64 -9.65
CA ARG A 95 0.20 21.88 -10.42
C ARG A 95 -0.11 20.48 -9.87
N VAL A 96 0.85 19.82 -9.22
CA VAL A 96 0.64 18.50 -8.58
C VAL A 96 -0.05 18.65 -7.23
N LEU A 97 0.24 19.74 -6.50
CA LEU A 97 -0.40 20.05 -5.22
C LEU A 97 -1.83 20.58 -5.39
N GLU A 98 -2.11 21.29 -6.48
CA GLU A 98 -3.44 21.81 -6.85
C GLU A 98 -4.37 20.73 -7.44
N GLY A 99 -3.81 19.60 -7.89
CA GLY A 99 -4.54 18.53 -8.58
C GLY A 99 -4.76 17.25 -7.76
N SER A 100 -4.65 17.31 -6.44
CA SER A 100 -4.74 16.14 -5.55
C SER A 100 -5.96 16.10 -4.65
#